data_AF-A0A0H5CQF1-F1
#
_entry.id   AF-A0A0H5CQF1-F1
#
_cell.length_a   1.000
_cell.length_b   1.000
_cell.length_c   1.000
_cell.angle_alpha   90.00
_cell.angle_beta   90.00
_cell.angle_gamma   90.00
#
_symmetry.space_group_name_H-M   'P 1'
#
loop_
_entity.id
_entity.type
_entity.pdbx_description
1 polymer ?
#
loop_
_entity_poly.entity_id
_entity_poly.type
_entity_poly.pdbx_seq_one_letter_code
_entity_poly.pdbx_strand_id
1 'polypeptide(L)'
;MVDSNRYSWINDQAVYGGFTLTIADGVNEDDVIALYGGDPSDCDMMTFEESFNMHDGTSPDRVRTLTAIARIHVANDRVDKETVVIAIENNGWAALDVARNAKKGQFFTVYRGGQGRTVIIHTADGHTLADFEPTLMINGTDVGGIVPEWAHTAEWRPGAITTTALSLAGKVMRVDIAEEWFTKPAKTTVTPS
;
A
#
# COMPACT_ATOMS: atom_id res chain seq x y z
N MET A 1 -5.56 -18.01 11.57
CA MET A 1 -6.28 -16.76 11.89
C MET A 1 -5.31 -15.62 11.63
N VAL A 2 -5.78 -14.51 11.08
CA VAL A 2 -4.97 -13.34 10.72
C VAL A 2 -4.67 -12.57 12.02
N ASP A 3 -3.40 -12.36 12.38
CA ASP A 3 -3.04 -11.59 13.58
C ASP A 3 -3.04 -10.08 13.25
N SER A 4 -4.13 -9.41 13.61
CA SER A 4 -4.33 -7.98 13.38
C SER A 4 -3.68 -7.10 14.46
N ASN A 5 -3.39 -7.64 15.64
CA ASN A 5 -2.84 -6.85 16.75
C ASN A 5 -1.39 -6.43 16.48
N ARG A 6 -0.66 -7.23 15.69
CA ARG A 6 0.70 -6.92 15.23
C ARG A 6 0.81 -5.56 14.52
N TYR A 7 -0.28 -5.07 13.93
CA TYR A 7 -0.30 -3.83 13.15
C TYR A 7 -0.97 -2.67 13.86
N SER A 8 -1.26 -2.77 15.16
CA SER A 8 -1.97 -1.72 15.90
C SER A 8 -1.28 -0.36 15.85
N TRP A 9 0.04 -0.33 15.71
CA TRP A 9 0.83 0.90 15.54
C TRP A 9 0.31 1.79 14.41
N ILE A 10 -0.26 1.23 13.33
CA ILE A 10 -0.83 2.02 12.22
C ILE A 10 -2.06 2.83 12.62
N ASN A 11 -2.75 2.43 13.68
CA ASN A 11 -3.95 3.11 14.19
C ASN A 11 -3.59 4.26 15.14
N ASP A 12 -2.45 4.15 15.85
CA ASP A 12 -1.97 5.16 16.80
C ASP A 12 -1.32 6.36 16.11
N GLN A 13 -0.95 6.21 14.82
CA GLN A 13 -0.40 7.30 14.01
C GLN A 13 -1.54 8.21 13.51
N ALA A 14 -2.11 9.01 14.41
CA ALA A 14 -3.10 10.06 14.13
C ALA A 14 -2.62 11.08 13.07
N VAL A 15 -1.32 11.07 12.74
CA VAL A 15 -0.67 11.89 11.73
C VAL A 15 -1.12 11.51 10.31
N TYR A 16 -1.45 10.25 10.04
CA TYR A 16 -1.80 9.81 8.69
C TYR A 16 -3.30 9.88 8.44
N GLY A 17 -3.76 11.09 8.10
CA GLY A 17 -5.13 11.36 7.68
C GLY A 17 -5.57 10.58 6.43
N GLY A 18 -4.68 9.90 5.73
CA GLY A 18 -4.98 8.94 4.68
C GLY A 18 -3.71 8.51 3.94
N PHE A 19 -3.60 7.23 3.60
CA PHE A 19 -2.43 6.70 2.88
C PHE A 19 -2.82 5.52 2.00
N THR A 20 -1.96 5.18 1.05
CA THR A 20 -1.98 3.88 0.38
C THR A 20 -0.65 3.19 0.58
N LEU A 21 -0.68 1.92 1.00
CA LEU A 21 0.47 1.02 1.00
C LEU A 21 0.34 0.05 -0.16
N THR A 22 1.32 0.01 -1.04
CA THR A 22 1.47 -0.96 -2.11
C THR A 22 2.69 -1.83 -1.84
N ILE A 23 2.52 -3.14 -1.99
CA ILE A 23 3.60 -4.14 -1.97
C ILE A 23 3.68 -4.71 -3.38
N ALA A 24 4.81 -4.55 -4.04
CA ALA A 24 5.06 -4.98 -5.40
C ALA A 24 6.15 -6.05 -5.46
N ASP A 25 5.91 -7.10 -6.24
CA ASP A 25 6.79 -8.26 -6.41
C ASP A 25 7.00 -8.55 -7.90
N GLY A 26 8.18 -9.03 -8.29
CA GLY A 26 8.54 -9.27 -9.69
C GLY A 26 8.77 -8.00 -10.53
N VAL A 27 8.88 -6.84 -9.88
CA VAL A 27 9.21 -5.54 -10.50
C VAL A 27 10.34 -4.87 -9.73
N ASN A 28 11.08 -3.98 -10.41
CA ASN A 28 12.13 -3.20 -9.76
C ASN A 28 11.61 -1.84 -9.27
N GLU A 29 12.39 -1.19 -8.43
CA GLU A 29 12.07 0.11 -7.83
C GLU A 29 11.83 1.22 -8.86
N ASP A 30 12.69 1.33 -9.87
CA ASP A 30 12.59 2.36 -10.91
C ASP A 30 11.32 2.17 -11.77
N ASP A 31 10.95 0.93 -12.07
CA ASP A 31 9.69 0.61 -12.76
C ASP A 31 8.48 1.08 -11.95
N VAL A 32 8.52 0.92 -10.62
CA VAL A 32 7.43 1.37 -9.74
C VAL A 32 7.39 2.89 -9.66
N ILE A 33 8.53 3.57 -9.52
CA ILE A 33 8.60 5.04 -9.56
C ILE A 33 7.98 5.56 -10.86
N ALA A 34 8.39 5.02 -12.00
CA ALA A 34 7.89 5.42 -13.30
C ALA A 34 6.40 5.11 -13.48
N LEU A 35 5.91 3.98 -12.93
CA LEU A 35 4.49 3.62 -12.96
C LEU A 35 3.62 4.61 -12.18
N TYR A 36 4.16 5.16 -11.09
CA TYR A 36 3.54 6.25 -10.34
C TYR A 36 3.73 7.63 -11.00
N GLY A 37 4.43 7.70 -12.14
CA GLY A 37 4.64 8.94 -12.90
C GLY A 37 5.80 9.81 -12.39
N GLY A 38 6.64 9.29 -11.49
CA GLY A 38 7.86 9.96 -11.03
C GLY A 38 9.06 9.68 -11.94
N ASP A 39 10.18 10.38 -11.66
CA ASP A 39 11.47 10.16 -12.33
C ASP A 39 12.42 9.40 -11.39
N PRO A 40 12.84 8.16 -11.72
CA PRO A 40 13.76 7.39 -10.87
C PRO A 40 15.14 8.03 -10.66
N SER A 41 15.51 8.99 -11.51
CA SER A 41 16.77 9.74 -11.41
C SER A 41 16.67 11.02 -10.58
N ASP A 42 15.44 11.46 -10.27
CA ASP A 42 15.14 12.65 -9.47
C ASP A 42 14.34 12.26 -8.23
N CYS A 43 15.08 11.79 -7.22
CA CYS A 43 14.53 11.30 -5.96
C CYS A 43 15.35 11.84 -4.79
N ASP A 44 14.67 12.24 -3.73
CA ASP A 44 15.25 12.53 -2.42
C ASP A 44 15.15 11.32 -1.49
N MET A 45 15.88 11.35 -0.37
CA MET A 45 15.76 10.35 0.69
C MET A 45 14.97 10.94 1.86
N MET A 46 13.75 10.46 2.09
CA MET A 46 12.86 10.97 3.12
C MET A 46 12.09 9.86 3.83
N THR A 47 11.74 10.10 5.08
CA THR A 47 10.75 9.31 5.82
C THR A 47 9.34 9.60 5.31
N PHE A 48 8.38 8.70 5.57
CA PHE A 48 7.00 8.95 5.15
C PHE A 48 6.44 10.22 5.79
N GLU A 49 6.76 10.48 7.06
CA GLU A 49 6.34 11.69 7.78
C GLU A 49 6.90 12.98 7.16
N GLU A 50 8.20 13.04 6.84
CA GLU A 50 8.80 14.19 6.15
C GLU A 50 8.10 14.46 4.82
N SER A 51 7.86 13.38 4.06
CA SER A 51 7.21 13.41 2.76
C SER A 51 5.73 13.82 2.81
N PHE A 52 5.04 13.46 3.91
CA PHE A 52 3.66 13.82 4.19
C PHE A 52 3.55 15.32 4.50
N ASN A 53 4.56 15.89 5.16
CA ASN A 53 4.62 17.29 5.58
C ASN A 53 5.21 18.24 4.52
N MET A 54 5.72 17.73 3.40
CA MET A 54 6.23 18.53 2.27
C MET A 54 5.17 19.39 1.56
N HIS A 55 3.90 19.32 1.96
CA HIS A 55 2.87 20.25 1.53
C HIS A 55 3.15 21.66 2.05
N ASP A 56 4.08 22.37 1.40
CA ASP A 56 4.18 23.82 1.51
C ASP A 56 2.98 24.47 0.80
N GLY A 57 2.43 25.53 1.40
CA GLY A 57 1.17 26.15 1.00
C GLY A 57 1.17 26.90 -0.33
N THR A 58 2.01 26.55 -1.31
CA THR A 58 2.07 27.23 -2.62
C THR A 58 1.33 26.51 -3.75
N SER A 59 0.92 25.25 -3.57
CA SER A 59 -0.06 24.60 -4.45
C SER A 59 -0.76 23.43 -3.74
N PRO A 60 -1.99 23.65 -3.22
CA PRO A 60 -2.72 22.62 -2.47
C PRO A 60 -3.13 21.38 -3.29
N ASP A 61 -2.96 21.40 -4.61
CA ASP A 61 -3.59 20.41 -5.51
C ASP A 61 -2.63 19.44 -6.24
N ARG A 62 -1.29 19.52 -6.06
CA ARG A 62 -0.39 19.01 -7.11
C ARG A 62 0.81 18.14 -6.75
N VAL A 63 1.09 17.90 -5.47
CA VAL A 63 2.27 17.12 -5.07
C VAL A 63 1.81 15.88 -4.32
N ARG A 64 1.84 14.73 -5.00
CA ARG A 64 1.66 13.42 -4.37
C ARG A 64 3.05 12.86 -4.10
N THR A 65 3.35 12.60 -2.84
CA THR A 65 4.65 12.07 -2.46
C THR A 65 4.57 10.55 -2.33
N LEU A 66 5.37 9.86 -3.15
CA LEU A 66 5.60 8.42 -3.03
C LEU A 66 6.83 8.23 -2.14
N THR A 67 6.67 7.58 -0.99
CA THR A 67 7.76 7.35 -0.05
C THR A 67 7.80 5.88 0.34
N ALA A 68 8.99 5.38 0.62
CA ALA A 68 9.26 4.01 1.01
C ALA A 68 9.23 2.98 -0.10
N ILE A 69 10.10 3.15 -1.10
CA ILE A 69 10.59 1.99 -1.85
C ILE A 69 11.78 1.38 -1.13
N ALA A 70 11.52 0.28 -0.44
CA ALA A 70 12.53 -0.52 0.23
C ALA A 70 12.61 -1.89 -0.42
N ARG A 71 13.84 -2.30 -0.78
CA ARG A 71 14.15 -3.68 -1.16
C ARG A 71 14.25 -4.54 0.09
N ILE A 72 13.28 -5.42 0.33
CA ILE A 72 13.30 -6.29 1.51
C ILE A 72 13.67 -7.71 1.09
N HIS A 73 14.80 -8.20 1.61
CA HIS A 73 15.10 -9.63 1.57
C HIS A 73 14.18 -10.35 2.53
N VAL A 74 13.30 -11.19 1.98
CA VAL A 74 12.42 -12.04 2.78
C VAL A 74 13.18 -13.33 3.07
N ALA A 75 13.87 -13.37 4.21
CA ALA A 75 14.39 -14.62 4.75
C ALA A 75 13.22 -15.39 5.40
N ASN A 76 12.49 -16.17 4.61
CA ASN A 76 11.69 -17.27 5.14
C ASN A 76 12.49 -18.55 4.94
N ASP A 77 12.45 -19.47 5.91
CA ASP A 77 13.24 -20.71 6.03
C ASP A 77 13.29 -21.65 4.79
N ARG A 78 12.67 -21.29 3.65
CA ARG A 78 12.57 -22.16 2.46
C ARG A 78 12.69 -21.49 1.09
N VAL A 79 12.76 -20.17 0.95
CA VAL A 79 12.94 -19.53 -0.38
C VAL A 79 13.65 -18.19 -0.24
N ASP A 80 14.85 -18.08 -0.84
CA ASP A 80 15.49 -16.80 -1.15
C ASP A 80 14.60 -16.03 -2.13
N LYS A 81 13.62 -15.29 -1.63
CA LYS A 81 12.79 -14.44 -2.50
C LYS A 81 13.56 -13.17 -2.81
N GLU A 82 13.82 -12.94 -4.10
CA GLU A 82 14.35 -11.68 -4.61
C GLU A 82 13.36 -10.56 -4.22
N THR A 83 13.75 -9.74 -3.25
CA THR A 83 13.35 -8.33 -3.10
C THR A 83 11.90 -7.96 -3.51
N VAL A 84 11.06 -7.60 -2.54
CA VAL A 84 9.84 -6.82 -2.84
C VAL A 84 10.14 -5.32 -2.87
N VAL A 85 9.31 -4.56 -3.60
CA VAL A 85 9.26 -3.10 -3.61
C VAL A 85 8.06 -2.65 -2.79
N ILE A 86 8.28 -1.73 -1.86
CA ILE A 86 7.21 -1.09 -1.09
C ILE A 86 6.90 0.28 -1.71
N ALA A 87 5.68 0.78 -1.56
CA ALA A 87 5.31 2.10 -2.04
C ALA A 87 4.23 2.67 -1.11
N ILE A 88 4.48 3.83 -0.51
CA ILE A 88 3.54 4.50 0.40
C ILE A 88 3.22 5.89 -0.16
N GLU A 89 1.96 6.13 -0.52
CA GLU A 89 1.50 7.41 -1.05
C GLU A 89 0.63 8.14 -0.02
N ASN A 90 0.91 9.42 0.22
CA ASN A 90 0.01 10.31 0.97
C ASN A 90 -1.30 10.54 0.18
N ASN A 91 -2.46 10.43 0.83
CA ASN A 91 -3.77 10.65 0.21
C ASN A 91 -3.97 9.79 -1.05
N GLY A 92 -3.48 8.55 -0.99
CA GLY A 92 -3.08 7.70 -2.12
C GLY A 92 -4.16 7.18 -3.06
N TRP A 93 -5.03 8.05 -3.53
CA TRP A 93 -6.06 7.72 -4.51
C TRP A 93 -5.46 7.31 -5.87
N ALA A 94 -4.34 7.90 -6.30
CA ALA A 94 -3.71 7.54 -7.57
C ALA A 94 -3.07 6.16 -7.51
N ALA A 95 -2.52 5.75 -6.35
CA ALA A 95 -2.00 4.40 -6.14
C ALA A 95 -3.01 3.31 -6.48
N LEU A 96 -4.32 3.55 -6.30
CA LEU A 96 -5.35 2.60 -6.67
C LEU A 96 -5.39 2.39 -8.18
N ASP A 97 -5.36 3.47 -8.96
CA ASP A 97 -5.37 3.38 -10.42
C ASP A 97 -4.04 2.85 -10.96
N VAL A 98 -2.92 3.19 -10.32
CA VAL A 98 -1.62 2.57 -10.59
C VAL A 98 -1.70 1.05 -10.41
N ALA A 99 -2.21 0.58 -9.26
CA ALA A 99 -2.32 -0.85 -8.98
C ALA A 99 -3.22 -1.57 -10.00
N ARG A 100 -4.36 -0.98 -10.36
CA ARG A 100 -5.28 -1.52 -11.40
C ARG A 100 -4.64 -1.62 -12.77
N ASN A 101 -3.75 -0.68 -13.11
CA ASN A 101 -3.15 -0.58 -14.43
C ASN A 101 -1.80 -1.28 -14.54
N ALA A 102 -1.21 -1.75 -13.43
CA ALA A 102 0.04 -2.49 -13.43
C ALA A 102 -0.03 -3.71 -14.39
N LYS A 103 0.89 -3.76 -15.36
CA LYS A 103 0.90 -4.79 -16.43
C LYS A 103 1.85 -5.94 -16.18
N LYS A 104 2.76 -5.81 -15.22
CA LYS A 104 3.81 -6.77 -14.92
C LYS A 104 3.98 -6.88 -13.42
N GLY A 105 4.27 -8.07 -12.93
CA GLY A 105 4.49 -8.33 -11.51
C GLY A 105 3.19 -8.36 -10.73
N GLN A 106 3.33 -8.53 -9.42
CA GLN A 106 2.22 -8.66 -8.49
C GLN A 106 2.16 -7.46 -7.57
N PHE A 107 0.99 -6.83 -7.46
CA PHE A 107 0.76 -5.65 -6.63
C PHE A 107 -0.35 -5.94 -5.64
N PHE A 108 -0.09 -5.74 -4.35
CA PHE A 108 -1.12 -5.75 -3.31
C PHE A 108 -1.17 -4.38 -2.65
N THR A 109 -2.30 -3.71 -2.82
CA THR A 109 -2.49 -2.31 -2.47
C THR A 109 -3.62 -2.16 -1.46
N VAL A 110 -3.32 -1.49 -0.35
CA VAL A 110 -4.26 -1.16 0.72
C VAL A 110 -4.33 0.36 0.82
N TYR A 111 -5.46 0.92 0.39
CA TYR A 111 -5.78 2.32 0.63
C TYR A 111 -6.56 2.46 1.93
N ARG A 112 -6.20 3.45 2.75
CA ARG A 112 -6.94 3.93 3.90
C ARG A 112 -7.23 5.42 3.70
N GLY A 113 -8.49 5.77 3.53
CA GLY A 113 -8.96 7.15 3.54
C GLY A 113 -9.20 7.69 4.94
N GLY A 114 -9.17 9.02 5.09
CA GLY A 114 -9.34 9.69 6.40
C GLY A 114 -10.69 9.52 7.06
N GLN A 115 -11.72 9.17 6.29
CA GLN A 115 -13.06 8.84 6.79
C GLN A 115 -13.22 7.35 7.11
N GLY A 116 -12.13 6.58 7.17
CA GLY A 116 -12.14 5.15 7.48
C GLY A 116 -12.47 4.24 6.28
N ARG A 117 -12.67 4.81 5.08
CA ARG A 117 -12.81 4.02 3.84
C ARG A 117 -11.53 3.22 3.61
N THR A 118 -11.65 1.93 3.37
CA THR A 118 -10.51 1.05 3.05
C THR A 118 -10.76 0.33 1.74
N VAL A 119 -9.86 0.44 0.77
CA VAL A 119 -9.96 -0.29 -0.50
C VAL A 119 -8.76 -1.21 -0.64
N ILE A 120 -9.01 -2.45 -1.07
CA ILE A 120 -7.98 -3.45 -1.33
C ILE A 120 -7.99 -3.78 -2.81
N ILE A 121 -6.83 -3.66 -3.43
CA ILE A 121 -6.59 -4.06 -4.81
C ILE A 121 -5.46 -5.08 -4.83
N HIS A 122 -5.67 -6.18 -5.54
CA HIS A 122 -4.62 -7.16 -5.81
C HIS A 122 -4.59 -7.40 -7.31
N THR A 123 -3.46 -7.11 -7.95
CA THR A 123 -3.24 -7.40 -9.36
C THR A 123 -2.01 -8.29 -9.55
N ALA A 124 -2.01 -9.05 -10.64
CA ALA A 124 -0.85 -9.84 -11.07
C ALA A 124 -0.80 -9.87 -12.59
N ASP A 125 0.34 -9.47 -13.17
CA ASP A 125 0.64 -9.53 -14.60
C ASP A 125 -0.50 -8.99 -15.50
N GLY A 126 -1.05 -7.82 -15.13
CA GLY A 126 -2.12 -7.16 -15.90
C GLY A 126 -3.54 -7.62 -15.57
N HIS A 127 -3.72 -8.54 -14.63
CA HIS A 127 -5.02 -9.04 -14.21
C HIS A 127 -5.40 -8.57 -12.81
N THR A 128 -6.62 -8.06 -12.65
CA THR A 128 -7.19 -7.76 -11.33
C THR A 128 -7.71 -9.04 -10.68
N LEU A 129 -7.12 -9.41 -9.55
CA LEU A 129 -7.47 -10.58 -8.73
C LEU A 129 -8.34 -10.21 -7.52
N ALA A 130 -8.24 -8.95 -7.07
CA ALA A 130 -9.11 -8.37 -6.06
C ALA A 130 -9.30 -6.87 -6.32
N ASP A 131 -10.51 -6.38 -6.10
CA ASP A 131 -10.84 -4.95 -6.05
C ASP A 131 -12.12 -4.82 -5.21
N PHE A 132 -11.99 -4.50 -3.93
CA PHE A 132 -13.13 -4.47 -3.02
C PHE A 132 -12.92 -3.56 -1.81
N GLU A 133 -14.03 -3.20 -1.18
CA GLU A 133 -14.08 -2.40 0.05
C GLU A 133 -14.58 -3.27 1.22
N PRO A 134 -13.74 -3.64 2.21
CA PRO A 134 -14.15 -4.57 3.26
C PRO A 134 -15.30 -4.08 4.15
N THR A 135 -15.49 -2.76 4.28
CA THR A 135 -16.64 -2.15 4.95
C THR A 135 -17.97 -2.59 4.34
N LEU A 136 -18.03 -2.76 3.02
CA LEU A 136 -19.22 -3.23 2.31
C LEU A 136 -19.49 -4.71 2.60
N MET A 137 -18.44 -5.52 2.75
CA MET A 137 -18.56 -6.92 3.19
C MET A 137 -19.14 -7.03 4.59
N ILE A 138 -18.68 -6.18 5.53
CA ILE A 138 -19.20 -6.16 6.91
C ILE A 138 -20.70 -5.82 6.93
N ASN A 139 -21.10 -4.86 6.09
CA ASN A 139 -22.48 -4.38 6.05
C ASN A 139 -23.43 -5.30 5.27
N GLY A 140 -22.93 -6.38 4.66
CA GLY A 140 -23.71 -7.26 3.79
C GLY A 140 -24.19 -6.57 2.51
N THR A 141 -23.52 -5.48 2.11
CA THR A 141 -23.82 -4.72 0.90
C THR A 141 -23.09 -5.35 -0.28
N ASP A 142 -23.63 -5.15 -1.49
CA ASP A 142 -22.89 -5.47 -2.71
C ASP A 142 -21.56 -4.70 -2.73
N VAL A 143 -20.49 -5.45 -2.89
CA VAL A 143 -19.09 -4.99 -2.86
C VAL A 143 -18.66 -4.38 -4.19
N GLY A 144 -19.44 -4.55 -5.27
CA GLY A 144 -19.24 -3.88 -6.55
C GLY A 144 -17.90 -4.19 -7.25
N GLY A 145 -17.26 -5.32 -6.92
CA GLY A 145 -15.93 -5.67 -7.42
C GLY A 145 -15.55 -7.13 -7.18
N ILE A 146 -14.26 -7.44 -7.25
CA ILE A 146 -13.74 -8.81 -7.14
C ILE A 146 -13.33 -9.08 -5.70
N VAL A 147 -14.06 -9.98 -5.02
CA VAL A 147 -13.70 -10.48 -3.68
C VAL A 147 -13.15 -11.90 -3.81
N PRO A 148 -11.85 -12.11 -3.59
CA PRO A 148 -11.24 -13.44 -3.67
C PRO A 148 -11.49 -14.27 -2.41
N GLU A 149 -11.35 -15.59 -2.53
CA GLU A 149 -11.59 -16.54 -1.43
C GLU A 149 -10.77 -16.21 -0.16
N TRP A 150 -9.52 -15.78 -0.32
CA TRP A 150 -8.67 -15.43 0.82
C TRP A 150 -9.23 -14.27 1.66
N ALA A 151 -10.01 -13.36 1.08
CA ALA A 151 -10.62 -12.24 1.79
C ALA A 151 -11.72 -12.70 2.75
N HIS A 152 -12.37 -13.84 2.47
CA HIS A 152 -13.36 -14.44 3.36
C HIS A 152 -12.75 -15.16 4.56
N THR A 153 -11.43 -15.43 4.54
CA THR A 153 -10.72 -16.03 5.67
C THR A 153 -10.39 -15.03 6.77
N ALA A 154 -10.58 -13.74 6.50
CA ALA A 154 -10.35 -12.67 7.45
C ALA A 154 -11.61 -12.32 8.24
N GLU A 155 -11.40 -11.95 9.50
CA GLU A 155 -12.45 -11.43 10.36
C GLU A 155 -12.44 -9.90 10.26
N TRP A 156 -13.31 -9.36 9.40
CA TRP A 156 -13.43 -7.92 9.21
C TRP A 156 -14.23 -7.28 10.35
N ARG A 157 -13.66 -6.26 11.01
CA ARG A 157 -14.30 -5.53 12.11
C ARG A 157 -14.15 -4.02 11.91
N PRO A 158 -15.18 -3.18 12.18
CA PRO A 158 -15.13 -1.73 11.94
C PRO A 158 -13.92 -0.97 12.51
N GLY A 159 -13.35 -1.43 13.63
CA GLY A 159 -12.15 -0.84 14.24
C GLY A 159 -10.81 -1.49 13.87
N ALA A 160 -10.82 -2.53 13.05
CA ALA A 160 -9.62 -3.32 12.71
C ALA A 160 -9.45 -3.52 11.19
N ILE A 161 -10.21 -2.83 10.35
CA ILE A 161 -10.18 -3.05 8.89
C ILE A 161 -8.78 -2.88 8.32
N THR A 162 -8.10 -1.77 8.65
CA THR A 162 -6.74 -1.50 8.18
C THR A 162 -5.75 -2.58 8.64
N THR A 163 -5.77 -2.94 9.93
CA THR A 163 -4.82 -3.93 10.46
C THR A 163 -5.08 -5.34 9.93
N THR A 164 -6.35 -5.70 9.71
CA THR A 164 -6.73 -6.94 9.02
C THR A 164 -6.27 -6.92 7.55
N ALA A 165 -6.42 -5.79 6.85
CA ALA A 165 -5.97 -5.63 5.46
C ALA A 165 -4.44 -5.77 5.34
N LEU A 166 -3.67 -5.15 6.24
CA LEU A 166 -2.21 -5.28 6.28
C LEU A 166 -1.78 -6.73 6.55
N SER A 167 -2.45 -7.41 7.48
CA SER A 167 -2.13 -8.79 7.80
C SER A 167 -2.46 -9.76 6.64
N LEU A 168 -3.54 -9.49 5.90
CA LEU A 168 -3.81 -10.19 4.63
C LEU A 168 -2.76 -9.88 3.56
N ALA A 169 -2.35 -8.62 3.40
CA ALA A 169 -1.31 -8.23 2.46
C ALA A 169 0.00 -8.99 2.74
N GLY A 170 0.42 -9.05 4.02
CA GLY A 170 1.58 -9.82 4.44
C GLY A 170 1.45 -11.32 4.12
N LYS A 171 0.28 -11.92 4.37
CA LYS A 171 0.01 -13.32 4.04
C LYS A 171 0.02 -13.61 2.53
N VAL A 172 -0.63 -12.76 1.73
CA VAL A 172 -0.76 -12.92 0.28
C VAL A 172 0.58 -12.70 -0.42
N MET A 173 1.30 -11.64 -0.03
CA MET A 173 2.60 -11.29 -0.60
C MET A 173 3.76 -12.07 0.01
N ARG A 174 3.50 -12.78 1.11
CA ARG A 174 4.47 -13.54 1.91
C ARG A 174 5.58 -12.64 2.46
N VAL A 175 5.18 -11.50 3.05
CA VAL A 175 6.08 -10.52 3.65
C VAL A 175 5.64 -10.16 5.05
N ASP A 176 6.60 -9.83 5.90
CA ASP A 176 6.34 -9.27 7.22
C ASP A 176 6.34 -7.74 7.13
N ILE A 177 5.15 -7.15 7.13
CA ILE A 177 4.99 -5.69 7.17
C ILE A 177 5.56 -5.17 8.48
N ALA A 178 6.39 -4.13 8.42
CA ALA A 178 7.07 -3.58 9.58
C ALA A 178 6.82 -2.07 9.69
N GLU A 179 6.72 -1.58 10.92
CA GLU A 179 6.56 -0.14 11.21
C GLU A 179 7.70 0.69 10.62
N GLU A 180 8.90 0.12 10.56
CA GLU A 180 10.08 0.78 9.99
C GLU A 180 9.94 1.15 8.52
N TRP A 181 8.96 0.61 7.78
CA TRP A 181 8.68 1.03 6.40
C TRP A 181 8.15 2.45 6.33
N PHE A 182 7.53 2.96 7.41
CA PHE A 182 7.00 4.32 7.48
C PHE A 182 8.04 5.29 8.07
N THR A 183 8.93 4.81 8.91
CA THR A 183 9.82 5.66 9.72
C THR A 183 11.27 5.72 9.23
N LYS A 184 11.72 4.80 8.36
CA LYS A 184 13.06 4.88 7.75
C LYS A 184 13.05 5.76 6.50
N PRO A 185 14.12 6.54 6.26
CA PRO A 185 14.28 7.23 5.00
C PRO A 185 14.36 6.26 3.82
N ALA A 186 13.67 6.60 2.73
CA ALA A 186 13.65 5.85 1.50
C ALA A 186 13.59 6.79 0.29
N LYS A 187 13.79 6.26 -0.91
CA LYS A 187 13.64 7.07 -2.13
C LYS A 187 12.23 7.63 -2.19
N THR A 188 12.17 8.93 -2.45
CA THR A 188 10.97 9.72 -2.50
C THR A 188 10.98 10.58 -3.74
N THR A 189 9.88 10.58 -4.48
CA THR A 189 9.71 11.38 -5.69
C THR A 189 8.37 12.10 -5.67
N VAL A 190 8.32 13.24 -6.35
CA VAL A 190 7.09 14.00 -6.57
C VAL A 190 6.39 13.43 -7.79
N THR A 191 5.14 12.99 -7.60
CA THR A 191 4.32 12.44 -8.67
C THR A 191 3.22 13.42 -9.09
N PRO A 192 2.87 13.49 -10.40
CA PRO A 192 1.82 14.38 -10.88
C PRO A 192 0.44 14.02 -10.31
N SER A 193 -0.41 15.04 -10.11
CA SER A 193 -1.77 14.90 -9.56
C SER A 193 -2.76 14.20 -10.48
#